data_AF-A0A4Y2U6I5-F1
#
_entry.id   AF-A0A4Y2U6I5-F1
#
_cell.length_a   1.000
_cell.length_b   1.000
_cell.length_c   1.000
_cell.angle_alpha   90.00
_cell.angle_beta   90.00
_cell.angle_gamma   90.00
#
_symmetry.space_group_name_H-M   'P 1'
#
loop_
_entity.id
_entity.type
_entity.pdbx_description
1 polymer ?
#
loop_
_entity_poly.entity_id
_entity_poly.type
_entity_poly.pdbx_seq_one_letter_code
_entity_poly.pdbx_strand_id
1 'polypeptide(L)'
;MELGDKRPSTLYEMKSLASDRISPELLKGLLMQRLPVQRQKILSVSGDNLQALSKMADSIFEISKGDLVESVSANVQFSDVNKFEDRLAAVANRLLRLEVRCRSLSRGDTEVHGSNKHKYCWWLFKFVKKANRCEQPCTFKSEN
;
A
#
# COMPACT_ATOMS: atom_id res chain seq x y z
N MET A 1 6.32 -6.55 40.96
CA MET A 1 7.75 -6.68 40.59
C MET A 1 7.80 -7.12 39.13
N GLU A 2 7.72 -6.16 38.20
CA GLU A 2 7.66 -6.44 36.77
C GLU A 2 9.07 -6.69 36.23
N LEU A 3 9.30 -7.91 35.76
CA LEU A 3 10.56 -8.37 35.19
C LEU A 3 10.49 -8.48 33.65
N GLY A 4 9.53 -7.77 33.02
CA GLY A 4 9.14 -7.94 31.62
C GLY A 4 10.29 -7.75 30.62
N ASP A 5 11.23 -6.85 30.93
CA ASP A 5 12.30 -6.47 30.00
C ASP A 5 13.69 -7.02 30.37
N LYS A 6 13.78 -7.86 31.40
CA LYS A 6 15.07 -8.34 31.88
C LYS A 6 15.54 -9.55 31.08
N ARG A 7 16.84 -9.57 30.78
CA ARG A 7 17.51 -10.66 30.05
C ARG A 7 17.21 -12.02 30.69
N PRO A 8 16.87 -13.06 29.92
CA PRO A 8 16.66 -14.40 30.46
C PRO A 8 17.84 -14.93 31.30
N SER A 9 19.07 -14.47 31.10
CA SER A 9 20.20 -14.75 32.03
C SER A 9 20.01 -14.24 33.45
N THR A 10 19.37 -13.08 33.67
CA THR A 10 19.17 -12.57 35.03
C THR A 10 18.27 -13.47 35.88
N LEU A 11 17.36 -14.24 35.26
CA LEU A 11 16.59 -15.25 35.98
C LEU A 11 17.46 -16.42 36.44
N TYR A 12 18.46 -16.79 35.64
CA TYR A 12 19.45 -17.80 36.03
C TYR A 12 20.34 -17.29 37.17
N GLU A 13 20.80 -16.05 37.08
CA GLU A 13 21.66 -15.45 38.11
C GLU A 13 20.90 -15.28 39.44
N MET A 14 19.62 -14.91 39.39
CA MET A 14 18.74 -14.92 40.56
C MET A 14 18.59 -16.31 41.20
N LYS A 15 18.60 -17.40 40.40
CA LYS A 15 18.65 -18.76 40.95
C LYS A 15 19.93 -18.99 41.75
N SER A 16 21.09 -18.64 41.20
CA SER A 16 22.37 -18.86 41.90
C SER A 16 22.42 -18.11 43.24
N LEU A 17 21.75 -16.96 43.33
CA LEU A 17 21.61 -16.17 44.55
C LEU A 17 20.55 -16.72 45.52
N ALA A 18 19.50 -17.38 45.01
CA ALA A 18 18.42 -17.96 45.82
C ALA A 18 18.76 -19.32 46.46
N SER A 19 20.02 -19.79 46.33
CA SER A 19 20.58 -20.98 46.98
C SER A 19 19.75 -22.25 46.76
N ASP A 20 19.87 -22.85 45.57
CA ASP A 20 19.45 -24.22 45.17
C ASP A 20 18.03 -24.74 45.53
N ARG A 21 17.16 -23.93 46.13
CA ARG A 21 15.78 -24.31 46.45
C ARG A 21 14.89 -24.53 45.22
N ILE A 22 15.38 -24.20 44.02
CA ILE A 22 14.61 -24.23 42.78
C ILE A 22 15.24 -25.25 41.83
N SER A 23 14.45 -26.26 41.44
CA SER A 23 14.91 -27.29 40.51
C SER A 23 15.17 -26.69 39.11
N PRO A 24 16.18 -27.21 38.38
CA PRO A 24 16.49 -26.74 37.04
C PRO A 24 15.33 -26.97 36.05
N GLU A 25 14.53 -28.03 36.21
CA GLU A 25 13.40 -28.34 35.34
C GLU A 25 12.30 -27.26 35.45
N LEU A 26 12.02 -26.80 36.67
CA LEU A 26 11.04 -25.74 36.90
C LEU A 26 11.51 -24.41 36.31
N LEU A 27 12.81 -24.11 36.40
CA LEU A 27 13.38 -22.91 35.79
C LEU A 27 13.39 -22.97 34.28
N LYS A 28 13.66 -24.14 33.69
CA LYS A 28 13.53 -24.34 32.25
C LYS A 28 12.10 -24.07 31.80
N GLY A 29 11.11 -24.63 32.52
CA GLY A 29 9.69 -24.37 32.26
C GLY A 29 9.32 -22.89 32.37
N LEU A 30 9.76 -22.22 33.44
CA LEU A 30 9.46 -20.80 33.69
C LEU A 30 10.14 -19.86 32.68
N LEU A 31 11.36 -20.18 32.27
CA LEU A 31 12.07 -19.47 31.21
C LEU A 31 11.35 -19.63 29.88
N MET A 32 10.95 -20.85 29.52
CA MET A 32 10.15 -21.11 28.32
C MET A 32 8.82 -20.34 28.35
N GLN A 33 8.09 -20.35 29.46
CA GLN A 33 6.82 -19.62 29.60
C GLN A 33 6.95 -18.10 29.41
N ARG A 34 8.10 -17.51 29.79
CA ARG A 34 8.34 -16.07 29.61
C ARG A 34 8.81 -15.69 28.20
N LEU A 35 9.26 -16.67 27.41
CA LEU A 35 9.73 -16.42 26.06
C LEU A 35 8.53 -16.43 25.09
N PRO A 36 8.47 -15.52 24.10
CA PRO A 36 7.58 -15.61 22.96
C PRO A 36 7.69 -16.97 22.25
N VAL A 37 6.59 -17.43 21.67
CA VAL A 37 6.44 -18.76 21.03
C VAL A 37 7.55 -19.03 19.99
N GLN A 38 7.97 -18.02 19.23
CA GLN A 38 9.05 -18.14 18.25
C GLN A 38 10.38 -18.52 18.92
N ARG A 39 10.71 -17.90 20.05
CA ARG A 39 11.94 -18.15 20.80
C ARG A 39 11.90 -19.52 21.50
N GLN A 40 10.73 -19.92 22.02
CA GLN A 40 10.53 -21.25 22.61
C GLN A 40 10.82 -22.36 21.59
N LYS A 41 10.36 -22.22 20.34
CA LYS A 41 10.60 -23.23 19.29
C LYS A 41 12.09 -23.43 19.01
N ILE A 42 12.84 -22.33 18.90
CA ILE A 42 14.28 -22.36 18.66
C ILE A 42 15.00 -23.04 19.83
N LEU A 43 14.64 -22.69 21.07
CA LEU A 43 15.22 -23.25 22.29
C LEU A 43 14.76 -24.68 22.59
N SER A 44 13.64 -25.13 22.02
CA SER A 44 13.16 -26.52 22.19
C SER A 44 13.98 -27.51 21.36
N VAL A 45 14.64 -27.03 20.31
CA VAL A 45 15.56 -27.84 19.48
C VAL A 45 16.92 -27.99 20.16
N SER A 46 17.34 -27.02 20.99
CA SER A 46 18.58 -27.12 21.75
C SER A 46 18.39 -27.98 23.02
N GLY A 47 18.95 -29.18 23.00
CA GLY A 47 18.97 -30.11 24.14
C GLY A 47 19.96 -29.73 25.25
N ASP A 48 20.35 -28.46 25.34
CA ASP A 48 21.51 -28.02 26.11
C ASP A 48 21.23 -27.80 27.61
N ASN A 49 22.32 -27.70 28.38
CA ASN A 49 22.32 -27.33 29.79
C ASN A 49 21.65 -25.97 30.02
N LEU A 50 20.99 -25.79 31.17
CA LEU A 50 20.17 -24.61 31.48
C LEU A 50 20.92 -23.27 31.35
N GLN A 51 22.23 -23.26 31.66
CA GLN A 51 23.10 -22.10 31.50
C GLN A 51 23.40 -21.76 30.03
N ALA A 52 23.49 -22.77 29.16
CA ALA A 52 23.66 -22.57 27.73
C ALA A 52 22.35 -22.10 27.09
N LEU A 53 21.22 -22.67 27.51
CA LEU A 53 19.88 -22.20 27.13
C LEU A 53 19.65 -20.73 27.50
N SER A 54 20.06 -20.29 28.69
CA SER A 54 19.91 -18.87 29.08
C SER A 54 20.77 -17.94 28.23
N LYS A 55 22.02 -18.31 27.93
CA LYS A 55 22.91 -17.55 27.04
C LYS A 55 22.35 -17.48 25.61
N MET A 56 21.84 -18.59 25.09
CA MET A 56 21.22 -18.65 23.77
C MET A 56 19.96 -17.78 23.72
N ALA A 57 19.12 -17.83 24.75
CA ALA A 57 17.94 -16.97 24.86
C ALA A 57 18.31 -15.47 24.90
N ASP A 58 19.44 -15.10 25.53
CA ASP A 58 19.97 -13.73 25.49
C ASP A 58 20.44 -13.35 24.09
N SER A 59 21.20 -14.21 23.40
CA SER A 59 21.64 -13.94 22.02
C SER A 59 20.44 -13.72 21.09
N ILE A 60 19.40 -14.55 21.20
CA ILE A 60 18.17 -14.37 20.43
C ILE A 60 17.46 -13.06 20.81
N PHE A 61 17.46 -12.69 22.09
CA PHE A 61 16.91 -11.40 22.55
C PHE A 61 17.67 -10.20 21.99
N GLU A 62 19.00 -10.24 21.96
CA GLU A 62 19.84 -9.18 21.38
C GLU A 62 19.66 -9.08 19.86
N ILE A 63 19.54 -10.21 19.15
CA ILE A 63 19.28 -10.22 17.69
C ILE A 63 17.92 -9.56 17.40
N SER A 64 16.87 -9.92 18.14
CA SER A 64 15.55 -9.29 17.98
C SER A 64 15.56 -7.80 18.35
N LYS A 65 16.39 -7.39 19.30
CA LYS A 65 16.56 -5.98 19.65
C LYS A 65 17.37 -5.22 18.58
N GLY A 66 18.35 -5.86 17.95
CA GLY A 66 19.10 -5.35 16.81
C GLY A 66 18.21 -5.13 15.58
N ASP A 67 17.33 -6.09 15.27
CA ASP A 67 16.28 -5.94 14.25
C ASP A 67 15.30 -4.81 14.61
N LEU A 68 15.05 -4.56 15.89
CA LEU A 68 14.27 -3.41 16.36
C LEU A 68 14.99 -2.07 16.16
N VAL A 69 16.32 -2.02 16.25
CA VAL A 69 17.10 -0.79 15.97
C VAL A 69 17.19 -0.52 14.47
N GLU A 70 17.22 -1.56 13.62
CA GLU A 70 17.07 -1.42 12.17
C GLU A 70 15.62 -1.03 11.77
N SER A 71 14.62 -1.44 12.56
CA SER A 71 13.19 -1.17 12.28
C SER A 71 12.59 0.07 12.95
N VAL A 72 13.35 0.81 13.79
CA VAL A 72 13.05 2.24 14.04
C VAL A 72 13.49 3.11 12.84
N SER A 73 14.06 2.53 11.79
CA SER A 73 14.01 3.09 10.43
C SER A 73 12.66 2.80 9.75
N ALA A 74 11.56 2.98 10.49
CA ALA A 74 10.20 3.09 9.94
C ALA A 74 10.04 4.29 8.98
N ASN A 75 11.12 5.05 8.73
CA ASN A 75 11.18 6.07 7.69
C ASN A 75 11.55 5.53 6.30
N VAL A 76 12.02 4.28 6.16
CA VAL A 76 12.36 3.72 4.84
C VAL A 76 11.14 3.14 4.13
N GLN A 77 10.18 2.54 4.84
CA GLN A 77 8.97 1.98 4.21
C GLN A 77 7.90 3.02 3.85
N PHE A 78 7.81 4.14 4.58
CA PHE A 78 6.83 5.19 4.25
C PHE A 78 7.11 5.86 2.90
N SER A 79 8.38 5.98 2.51
CA SER A 79 8.75 6.61 1.25
C SER A 79 8.25 5.84 0.02
N ASP A 80 8.23 4.50 0.09
CA ASP A 80 7.75 3.67 -1.02
C ASP A 80 6.23 3.52 -1.04
N VAL A 81 5.57 3.55 0.13
CA VAL A 81 4.10 3.64 0.22
C VAL A 81 3.60 4.98 -0.34
N ASN A 82 4.24 6.09 0.02
CA ASN A 82 3.91 7.42 -0.53
C ASN A 82 4.11 7.47 -2.05
N LYS A 83 5.23 6.93 -2.57
CA LYS A 83 5.44 6.82 -4.03
C LYS A 83 4.39 5.94 -4.70
N PHE A 84 3.90 4.91 -4.02
CA PHE A 84 2.87 4.04 -4.56
C PHE A 84 1.51 4.75 -4.61
N GLU A 85 1.16 5.50 -3.57
CA GLU A 85 -0.02 6.37 -3.53
C GLU A 85 0.04 7.46 -4.61
N ASP A 86 1.21 8.10 -4.80
CA ASP A 86 1.43 9.10 -5.86
C ASP A 86 1.23 8.49 -7.27
N ARG A 87 1.73 7.27 -7.49
CA ARG A 87 1.55 6.54 -8.75
C ARG A 87 0.09 6.17 -8.98
N LEU A 88 -0.63 5.75 -7.94
CA LEU A 88 -2.07 5.46 -8.00
C LEU A 88 -2.87 6.71 -8.34
N ALA A 89 -2.58 7.85 -7.69
CA ALA A 89 -3.21 9.12 -7.96
C ALA A 89 -2.95 9.60 -9.40
N ALA A 90 -1.72 9.42 -9.91
CA ALA A 90 -1.38 9.76 -11.30
C ALA A 90 -2.15 8.89 -12.32
N VAL A 91 -2.32 7.59 -12.05
CA VAL A 91 -3.11 6.68 -12.89
C VAL A 91 -4.59 7.08 -12.88
N ALA A 92 -5.17 7.33 -11.70
CA ALA A 92 -6.56 7.75 -11.56
C ALA A 92 -6.86 9.03 -12.36
N ASN A 93 -5.97 10.02 -12.28
CA ASN A 93 -6.10 11.26 -13.04
C ASN A 93 -6.01 11.05 -14.56
N ARG A 94 -5.17 10.12 -15.03
CA ARG A 94 -5.11 9.77 -16.47
C ARG A 94 -6.40 9.11 -16.95
N LEU A 95 -7.00 8.25 -16.13
CA LEU A 95 -8.28 7.60 -16.45
C LEU A 95 -9.43 8.61 -16.52
N LEU A 96 -9.54 9.52 -15.54
CA LEU A 96 -10.55 10.59 -15.56
C LEU A 96 -10.43 11.48 -16.81
N ARG A 97 -9.21 11.85 -17.21
CA ARG A 97 -8.97 12.64 -18.42
C ARG A 97 -9.36 11.90 -19.70
N LEU A 98 -9.14 10.59 -19.76
CA LEU A 98 -9.56 9.75 -20.89
C LEU A 98 -11.09 9.63 -20.95
N GLU A 99 -11.74 9.42 -19.81
CA GLU A 99 -13.21 9.36 -19.72
C GLU A 99 -13.85 10.68 -20.21
N VAL A 100 -13.33 11.82 -19.76
CA VAL A 100 -13.78 13.14 -20.24
C VAL A 100 -13.57 13.30 -21.74
N ARG A 101 -12.41 12.89 -22.27
CA ARG A 101 -12.13 12.98 -23.72
C ARG A 101 -13.10 12.14 -24.55
N CYS A 102 -13.42 10.92 -24.10
CA CYS A 102 -14.37 10.04 -24.79
C CYS A 102 -15.80 10.60 -24.76
N ARG A 103 -16.22 11.26 -23.66
CA ARG A 103 -17.52 11.96 -23.57
C ARG A 103 -17.61 13.19 -24.48
N SER A 104 -16.50 13.89 -24.69
CA SER A 104 -16.45 15.05 -25.58
C SER A 104 -16.51 14.65 -27.06
N LEU A 105 -15.84 13.56 -27.45
CA LEU A 105 -15.92 13.04 -28.84
C LEU A 105 -17.31 12.51 -29.19
N SER A 106 -17.98 11.83 -28.25
CA SER A 106 -19.34 11.32 -28.47
C SER A 106 -20.41 12.42 -28.57
N ARG A 107 -20.09 13.67 -28.18
CA ARG A 107 -20.95 14.85 -28.40
C ARG A 107 -20.54 15.69 -29.62
N GLY A 108 -19.37 15.40 -30.20
CA GLY A 108 -18.80 16.19 -31.31
C GLY A 108 -19.00 15.57 -32.69
N ASP A 109 -19.47 14.32 -32.77
CA ASP A 109 -19.52 13.57 -34.02
C ASP A 109 -20.94 13.13 -34.41
N THR A 110 -21.89 14.04 -34.30
CA THR A 110 -22.99 14.05 -35.26
C THR A 110 -22.50 14.78 -36.51
N GLU A 111 -21.60 14.15 -37.26
CA GLU A 111 -21.58 14.32 -38.71
C GLU A 111 -22.97 13.92 -39.22
N VAL A 112 -23.86 14.92 -39.31
CA VAL A 112 -25.11 14.81 -40.05
C VAL A 112 -24.75 14.79 -41.54
N HIS A 113 -24.16 13.69 -41.99
CA HIS A 113 -24.02 13.35 -43.40
C HIS A 113 -25.17 12.47 -43.89
N GLY A 114 -26.28 12.45 -43.14
CA GLY A 114 -27.44 11.63 -43.42
C GLY A 114 -28.75 12.41 -43.28
N SER A 115 -29.12 13.16 -44.32
CA SER A 115 -30.42 12.97 -44.98
C SER A 115 -30.67 14.07 -46.01
N ASN A 116 -30.98 13.65 -47.23
CA ASN A 116 -31.50 14.44 -48.34
C ASN A 116 -32.88 15.06 -48.04
N LYS A 117 -33.06 15.76 -46.91
CA LYS A 117 -34.33 16.36 -46.49
C LYS A 117 -34.25 17.85 -46.16
N HIS A 118 -33.06 18.44 -46.16
CA HIS A 118 -32.92 19.87 -45.89
C HIS A 118 -33.13 20.67 -47.17
N LYS A 119 -34.19 21.49 -47.21
CA LYS A 119 -34.48 22.46 -48.29
C LYS A 119 -33.33 23.46 -48.52
N TYR A 120 -32.45 23.60 -47.52
CA TYR A 120 -31.37 24.59 -47.48
C TYR A 120 -30.03 23.90 -47.24
N CYS A 121 -28.95 24.42 -47.85
CA CYS A 121 -27.59 23.90 -47.65
C CYS A 121 -27.05 24.19 -46.24
N TRP A 122 -25.99 23.50 -45.85
CA TRP A 122 -25.37 23.64 -44.52
C TRP A 122 -25.02 25.09 -44.16
N TRP A 123 -24.54 25.86 -45.13
CA TRP A 123 -24.20 27.27 -44.93
C TRP A 123 -25.41 28.13 -44.53
N LEU A 124 -26.59 27.87 -45.11
CA LEU A 124 -27.83 28.55 -44.73
C LEU A 124 -28.38 28.05 -43.39
N PHE A 125 -28.21 26.77 -43.07
CA PHE A 125 -28.58 26.26 -41.75
C PHE A 125 -27.77 26.94 -40.63
N LYS A 126 -26.47 27.17 -40.87
CA LYS A 126 -25.56 27.72 -39.87
C LYS A 126 -25.57 29.26 -39.79
N PHE A 127 -25.70 29.95 -40.92
CA PHE A 127 -25.53 31.41 -41.00
C PHE A 127 -26.79 32.15 -41.47
N VAL A 128 -27.84 31.44 -41.91
CA VAL A 128 -29.13 31.98 -42.33
C VAL A 128 -28.92 33.13 -43.34
N LYS A 129 -29.37 34.37 -43.04
CA LYS A 129 -29.28 35.53 -43.95
C LYS A 129 -27.86 36.10 -44.12
N LYS A 130 -26.88 35.63 -43.35
CA LYS A 130 -25.45 36.04 -43.43
C LYS A 130 -24.60 35.00 -44.17
N ALA A 131 -25.21 34.02 -44.81
CA ALA A 131 -24.50 33.00 -45.58
C ALA A 131 -23.90 33.63 -46.85
N ASN A 132 -22.57 33.66 -46.94
CA ASN A 132 -21.84 34.19 -48.10
C ASN A 132 -21.58 33.13 -49.18
N ARG A 133 -21.98 31.88 -48.94
CA ARG A 133 -21.83 30.75 -49.87
C ARG A 133 -23.08 29.89 -49.83
N CYS A 134 -23.49 29.41 -51.00
CA CYS A 134 -24.62 28.50 -51.17
C CYS A 134 -24.16 27.34 -52.08
N GLU A 135 -24.35 26.11 -51.62
CA GLU A 135 -24.03 24.89 -52.39
C GLU A 135 -25.32 24.23 -52.88
N GLN A 136 -25.36 23.87 -54.17
CA GLN A 136 -26.50 23.17 -54.76
C GLN A 136 -26.49 21.68 -54.38
N PRO A 137 -27.65 21.03 -54.18
CA PRO A 137 -29.01 21.51 -54.42
C PRO A 137 -29.60 22.29 -53.23
N CYS A 138 -29.86 23.59 -53.41
CA CYS A 138 -30.45 24.43 -52.38
C CYS A 138 -31.61 25.28 -52.95
N THR A 139 -32.75 25.28 -52.26
CA THR A 139 -33.96 26.01 -52.70
C THR A 139 -34.05 27.46 -52.23
N PHE A 140 -33.00 28.01 -51.61
CA PHE A 140 -32.97 29.40 -51.16
C PHE A 140 -32.77 30.37 -52.33
N LYS A 141 -33.70 31.31 -52.50
CA LYS A 141 -33.57 32.45 -53.41
C LYS A 141 -33.29 33.69 -52.58
N SER A 142 -32.16 34.36 -52.82
CA SER A 142 -31.93 35.69 -52.27
C SER A 142 -32.94 36.65 -52.90
N GLU A 143 -33.78 37.27 -52.07
CA GLU A 143 -34.70 38.32 -52.49
C GLU A 143 -33.86 39.56 -52.83
N ASN A 144 -34.10 40.11 -54.03
CA ASN A 144 -33.33 41.20 -54.64
C ASN A 144 -33.83 42.56 -54.16
#